data_AF-A0A8J7WVY2-F1
#
_entry.id   AF-A0A8J7WVY2-F1
#
_cell.length_a   1.000
_cell.length_b   1.000
_cell.length_c   1.000
_cell.angle_alpha   90.00
_cell.angle_beta   90.00
_cell.angle_gamma   90.00
#
_symmetry.space_group_name_H-M   'P 1'
#
loop_
_entity.id
_entity.type
_entity.pdbx_description
1 polymer ?
#
loop_
_entity_poly.entity_id
_entity_poly.type
_entity_poly.pdbx_seq_one_letter_code
_entity_poly.pdbx_strand_id
1 'polypeptide(L)'
;MAVSLTEQRKLFQRSGDMCAFPRCNRALTAQETDSDPVAALGEIAHIVADSPNGPRGSSQLASKERNQYENLILLCNYHHQLIDSQPGTWTVGRLVAMKQAHEGWVRLRLGSVDPVTGAADGEPSGMGDFIEWFITTAERWPAIDASIDRALLALP
;
A
#
# COMPACT_ATOMS: atom_id res chain seq x y z
N MET A 1 3.01 10.13 18.11
CA MET A 1 2.40 11.43 17.73
C MET A 1 1.38 11.19 16.63
N ALA A 2 0.41 12.09 16.40
CA ALA A 2 -0.50 11.93 15.27
C ALA A 2 0.24 12.18 13.93
N VAL A 3 -0.13 11.43 12.89
CA VAL A 3 0.35 11.67 11.51
C VAL A 3 -0.15 13.04 11.06
N SER A 4 0.74 13.87 10.51
CA SER A 4 0.35 15.23 10.08
C SER A 4 -0.59 15.19 8.86
N LEU A 5 -1.45 16.21 8.71
CA LEU A 5 -2.37 16.29 7.57
C LEU A 5 -1.65 16.25 6.21
N THR A 6 -0.43 16.79 6.12
CA THR A 6 0.40 16.74 4.91
C THR A 6 0.75 15.30 4.55
N GLU A 7 1.19 14.50 5.51
CA GLU A 7 1.56 13.10 5.28
C GLU A 7 0.32 12.23 4.97
N GLN A 8 -0.80 12.51 5.65
CA GLN A 8 -2.08 11.86 5.32
C GLN A 8 -2.49 12.16 3.87
N ARG A 9 -2.46 13.42 3.44
CA ARG A 9 -2.83 13.82 2.07
C ARG A 9 -1.97 13.13 1.01
N LYS A 10 -0.64 13.10 1.20
CA LYS A 10 0.28 12.38 0.31
C LYS A 10 -0.14 10.92 0.17
N LEU A 11 -0.40 10.26 1.30
CA LEU A 11 -0.75 8.85 1.34
C LEU A 11 -2.08 8.56 0.63
N PHE A 12 -3.16 9.28 1.00
CA PHE A 12 -4.48 9.06 0.42
C PHE A 12 -4.51 9.36 -1.08
N GLN A 13 -3.88 10.45 -1.52
CA GLN A 13 -3.82 10.82 -2.94
C GLN A 13 -3.07 9.78 -3.78
N ARG A 14 -1.91 9.30 -3.29
CA ARG A 14 -1.11 8.31 -4.02
C ARG A 14 -1.70 6.89 -3.97
N SER A 15 -2.56 6.61 -3.00
CA SER A 15 -3.24 5.31 -2.86
C SER A 15 -4.51 5.21 -3.70
N GLY A 16 -5.03 6.32 -4.23
CA GLY A 16 -6.15 6.33 -5.18
C GLY A 16 -7.47 5.79 -4.63
N ASP A 17 -7.76 5.99 -3.33
CA ASP A 17 -8.90 5.40 -2.62
C ASP A 17 -8.93 3.85 -2.62
N MET A 18 -7.78 3.20 -2.82
CA MET A 18 -7.69 1.74 -2.91
C MET A 18 -6.80 1.18 -1.82
N CYS A 19 -7.20 0.03 -1.28
CA CYS A 19 -6.39 -0.73 -0.33
C CYS A 19 -5.09 -1.21 -1.00
N ALA A 20 -3.95 -0.97 -0.35
CA ALA A 20 -2.64 -1.39 -0.88
C ALA A 20 -2.35 -2.89 -0.77
N PHE A 21 -3.26 -3.69 -0.20
CA PHE A 21 -3.04 -5.11 -0.02
C PHE A 21 -3.18 -5.88 -1.35
N PRO A 22 -2.27 -6.83 -1.65
CA PRO A 22 -2.34 -7.67 -2.83
C PRO A 22 -3.73 -8.25 -3.10
N ARG A 23 -4.23 -8.06 -4.32
CA ARG A 23 -5.53 -8.59 -4.79
C ARG A 23 -6.76 -8.03 -4.05
N CYS A 24 -6.59 -7.11 -3.10
CA CYS A 24 -7.67 -6.36 -2.49
C CYS A 24 -8.09 -5.23 -3.42
N ASN A 25 -9.32 -5.30 -3.95
CA ASN A 25 -9.87 -4.26 -4.82
C ASN A 25 -10.95 -3.43 -4.12
N ARG A 26 -10.89 -3.32 -2.78
CA ARG A 26 -11.87 -2.54 -2.02
C ARG A 26 -11.54 -1.06 -2.14
N ALA A 27 -12.56 -0.27 -2.49
CA ALA A 27 -12.57 1.16 -2.25
C ALA A 27 -12.46 1.43 -0.74
N LEU A 28 -11.81 2.52 -0.38
CA LEU A 28 -11.61 2.93 1.01
C LEU A 28 -12.60 4.02 1.43
N THR A 29 -13.49 4.41 0.52
CA THR A 29 -14.71 5.14 0.81
C THR A 29 -15.92 4.36 0.32
N ALA A 30 -17.02 4.47 1.06
CA ALA A 30 -18.28 3.83 0.67
C ALA A 30 -19.48 4.65 1.16
N GLN A 31 -20.55 4.63 0.37
CA GLN A 31 -21.85 5.17 0.73
C GLN A 31 -22.89 4.12 0.35
N GLU A 32 -23.58 3.54 1.34
CA GLU A 32 -24.56 2.48 1.12
C GLU A 32 -25.96 3.03 0.82
N THR A 33 -26.30 4.19 1.35
CA THR A 33 -27.58 4.87 1.09
C THR A 33 -27.37 6.36 0.80
N ASP A 34 -28.28 6.97 0.05
CA ASP A 34 -28.25 8.41 -0.28
C ASP A 34 -28.34 9.31 0.98
N SER A 35 -28.89 8.79 2.08
CA SER A 35 -29.02 9.50 3.35
C SER A 35 -27.80 9.40 4.26
N ASP A 36 -26.91 8.42 4.02
CA ASP A 36 -25.75 8.21 4.87
C ASP A 36 -24.57 9.09 4.44
N PRO A 37 -23.76 9.59 5.39
CA PRO A 37 -22.48 10.20 5.05
C PRO A 37 -21.53 9.15 4.46
N VAL A 38 -20.62 9.59 3.58
CA VAL A 38 -19.56 8.72 3.06
C VAL A 38 -18.70 8.21 4.21
N ALA A 39 -18.64 6.88 4.36
CA ALA A 39 -17.82 6.20 5.34
C ALA A 39 -16.36 6.16 4.87
N ALA A 40 -15.43 6.50 5.77
CA ALA A 40 -14.00 6.29 5.58
C ALA A 40 -13.62 4.91 6.13
N LEU A 41 -13.31 3.97 5.24
CA LEU A 41 -12.93 2.59 5.54
C LEU A 41 -11.42 2.35 5.51
N GLY A 42 -10.67 3.32 4.96
CA GLY A 42 -9.22 3.31 4.90
C GLY A 42 -8.57 3.70 6.22
N GLU A 43 -7.58 2.92 6.62
CA GLU A 43 -6.76 3.14 7.80
C GLU A 43 -5.29 3.30 7.41
N ILE A 44 -4.62 4.24 8.08
CA ILE A 44 -3.19 4.45 7.94
C ILE A 44 -2.47 3.46 8.85
N ALA A 45 -1.76 2.53 8.24
CA ALA A 45 -0.92 1.58 8.95
C ALA A 45 0.54 2.05 8.93
N HIS A 46 1.21 1.88 10.06
CA HIS A 46 2.65 2.08 10.15
C HIS A 46 3.40 0.83 9.67
N ILE A 47 4.31 1.00 8.72
CA ILE A 47 5.23 -0.06 8.30
C ILE A 47 6.14 -0.44 9.49
N VAL A 48 6.69 0.55 10.18
CA VAL A 48 7.33 0.43 11.49
C VAL A 48 6.47 1.17 12.49
N ALA A 49 5.89 0.48 13.47
CA ALA A 49 4.97 1.08 14.46
C ALA A 49 5.54 2.33 15.14
N ASP A 50 4.71 3.30 15.52
CA ASP A 50 5.14 4.52 16.24
C ASP A 50 5.82 4.19 17.59
N SER A 51 5.35 3.12 18.25
CA SER A 51 5.91 2.62 19.52
C SER A 51 6.96 1.52 19.31
N PRO A 52 8.06 1.50 20.10
CA PRO A 52 9.03 0.40 20.09
C PRO A 52 8.42 -0.99 20.38
N ASN A 53 7.34 -1.02 21.17
CA ASN A 53 6.64 -2.26 21.53
C ASN A 53 5.55 -2.66 20.51
N GLY A 54 5.33 -1.84 19.48
CA GLY A 54 4.35 -2.13 18.43
C GLY A 54 4.90 -3.06 17.35
N PRO A 55 4.06 -3.44 16.37
CA PRO A 55 4.47 -4.25 15.22
C PRO A 55 5.70 -3.68 14.52
N ARG A 56 6.77 -4.49 14.43
CA ARG A 56 8.07 -4.11 13.82
C ARG A 56 8.72 -2.88 14.48
N GLY A 57 8.31 -2.53 15.71
CA GLY A 57 8.73 -1.33 16.42
C GLY A 57 10.21 -1.27 16.80
N SER A 58 10.86 -2.44 16.93
CA SER A 58 12.29 -2.60 17.24
C SER A 58 13.26 -2.17 16.11
N SER A 59 12.74 -1.51 15.08
CA SER A 59 13.53 -0.94 13.98
C SER A 59 14.40 0.24 14.43
N GLN A 60 15.51 0.47 13.72
CA GLN A 60 16.40 1.63 13.88
C GLN A 60 15.78 2.96 13.40
N LEU A 61 14.59 2.93 12.81
CA LEU A 61 13.88 4.12 12.33
C LEU A 61 13.64 5.10 13.48
N ALA A 62 14.07 6.35 13.31
CA ALA A 62 13.97 7.36 14.34
C ALA A 62 12.50 7.74 14.59
N SER A 63 12.16 8.12 15.83
CA SER A 63 10.78 8.48 16.19
C SER A 63 10.18 9.58 15.31
N LYS A 64 10.99 10.56 14.88
CA LYS A 64 10.57 11.63 13.95
C LYS A 64 10.20 11.13 12.54
N GLU A 65 10.70 9.96 12.15
CA GLU A 65 10.51 9.36 10.82
C GLU A 65 9.30 8.43 10.80
N ARG A 66 8.84 7.96 11.97
CA ARG A 66 7.75 6.99 12.08
C ARG A 66 6.41 7.51 11.52
N ASN A 67 6.18 8.82 11.59
CA ASN A 67 4.95 9.44 11.07
C ASN A 67 5.12 10.09 9.69
N GLN A 68 6.22 9.82 8.98
CA GLN A 68 6.46 10.29 7.62
C GLN A 68 5.86 9.33 6.60
N TYR A 69 5.37 9.86 5.48
CA TYR A 69 4.71 9.13 4.40
C TYR A 69 5.47 7.87 3.94
N GLU A 70 6.80 7.89 3.96
CA GLU A 70 7.65 6.76 3.58
C GLU A 70 7.43 5.53 4.47
N ASN A 71 7.03 5.74 5.74
CA ASN A 71 6.75 4.68 6.71
C ASN A 71 5.25 4.34 6.82
N LEU A 72 4.40 4.88 5.95
CA LEU A 72 2.95 4.70 6.02
C LEU A 72 2.41 3.95 4.81
N ILE A 73 1.44 3.07 5.04
CA ILE A 73 0.71 2.36 4.00
C ILE A 73 -0.80 2.44 4.27
N LEU A 74 -1.60 2.60 3.21
CA LEU A 74 -3.04 2.73 3.32
C LEU A 74 -3.73 1.37 3.07
N LEU A 75 -4.53 0.92 4.01
CA LEU A 75 -5.19 -0.39 3.97
C LEU A 75 -6.66 -0.26 4.38
N CYS A 76 -7.51 -1.20 3.98
CA CYS A 76 -8.82 -1.33 4.64
C CYS A 76 -8.61 -1.89 6.06
N ASN A 77 -9.55 -1.61 6.96
CA ASN A 77 -9.57 -2.11 8.34
C ASN A 77 -9.13 -3.58 8.51
N TYR A 78 -9.66 -4.49 7.68
CA TYR A 78 -9.30 -5.91 7.73
C TYR A 78 -7.81 -6.17 7.51
N HIS A 79 -7.23 -5.60 6.46
CA HIS A 79 -5.83 -5.82 6.11
C HIS A 79 -4.88 -5.07 7.05
N HIS A 80 -5.29 -3.91 7.57
CA HIS A 80 -4.55 -3.22 8.61
C HIS A 80 -4.39 -4.12 9.84
N GLN A 81 -5.49 -4.69 10.36
CA GLN A 81 -5.44 -5.60 11.49
C GLN A 81 -4.62 -6.87 11.19
N LEU A 82 -4.74 -7.41 9.98
CA LEU A 82 -3.99 -8.62 9.55
C LEU A 82 -2.47 -8.41 9.62
N ILE A 83 -1.96 -7.31 9.05
CA ILE A 83 -0.51 -7.08 8.97
C ILE A 83 0.12 -6.78 10.33
N ASP A 84 -0.64 -6.16 11.22
CA ASP A 84 -0.18 -5.83 12.56
C ASP A 84 -0.22 -7.03 13.50
N SER A 85 -1.17 -7.94 13.28
CA SER A 85 -1.27 -9.19 14.06
C SER A 85 -0.22 -10.23 13.66
N GLN A 86 0.39 -10.12 12.47
CA GLN A 86 1.35 -11.10 11.96
C GLN A 86 2.68 -10.45 11.50
N PRO A 87 3.42 -9.76 12.39
CA PRO A 87 4.62 -9.01 12.03
C PRO A 87 5.80 -9.88 11.56
N GLY A 88 5.81 -11.18 11.88
CA GLY A 88 6.80 -12.12 11.36
C GLY A 88 6.61 -12.42 9.87
N THR A 89 5.36 -12.49 9.41
CA THR A 89 5.00 -12.72 8.00
C THR A 89 5.03 -11.43 7.18
N TRP A 90 4.56 -10.34 7.79
CA TRP A 90 4.48 -9.01 7.19
C TRP A 90 5.64 -8.17 7.69
N THR A 91 6.83 -8.47 7.18
CA THR A 91 8.08 -7.76 7.51
C THR A 91 8.10 -6.35 6.92
N VAL A 92 8.97 -5.48 7.46
CA VAL A 92 9.19 -4.12 6.94
C VAL A 92 9.43 -4.12 5.43
N GLY A 93 10.35 -4.95 4.94
CA GLY A 93 10.67 -5.03 3.52
C GLY A 93 9.46 -5.42 2.66
N ARG A 94 8.62 -6.35 3.14
CA ARG A 94 7.41 -6.76 2.44
C ARG A 94 6.38 -5.63 2.35
N LEU A 95 6.19 -4.89 3.43
CA LEU A 95 5.25 -3.76 3.45
C LEU A 95 5.73 -2.59 2.59
N VAL A 96 7.04 -2.32 2.56
CA VAL A 96 7.63 -1.29 1.67
C VAL A 96 7.42 -1.67 0.20
N ALA A 97 7.73 -2.92 -0.17
CA ALA A 97 7.52 -3.40 -1.53
C ALA A 97 6.03 -3.34 -1.93
N MET A 98 5.14 -3.72 -1.01
CA MET A 98 3.69 -3.63 -1.22
C MET A 98 3.22 -2.20 -1.47
N LYS A 99 3.66 -1.23 -0.66
CA LYS A 99 3.35 0.20 -0.84
C LYS A 99 3.82 0.69 -2.21
N GLN A 100 5.08 0.44 -2.57
CA GLN A 100 5.67 0.91 -3.82
C GLN A 100 4.95 0.38 -5.05
N ALA A 101 4.65 -0.93 -5.05
CA ALA A 101 3.93 -1.54 -6.16
C ALA A 101 2.48 -1.06 -6.26
N HIS A 102 1.78 -0.88 -5.13
CA HIS A 102 0.42 -0.31 -5.12
C HIS A 102 0.39 1.10 -5.72
N GLU A 103 1.23 2.00 -5.21
CA GLU A 103 1.25 3.40 -5.66
C GLU A 103 1.74 3.51 -7.12
N GLY A 104 2.66 2.64 -7.55
CA GLY A 104 3.03 2.51 -8.96
C GLY A 104 1.84 2.09 -9.82
N TRP A 105 1.10 1.07 -9.41
CA TRP A 105 -0.10 0.62 -10.11
C TRP A 105 -1.19 1.69 -10.21
N VAL A 106 -1.49 2.40 -9.10
CA VAL A 106 -2.44 3.53 -9.09
C VAL A 106 -2.01 4.59 -10.08
N ARG A 107 -0.72 4.97 -10.04
CA ARG A 107 -0.20 6.03 -10.90
C ARG A 107 -0.34 5.71 -12.38
N LEU A 108 0.02 4.47 -12.77
CA LEU A 108 -0.11 3.97 -14.13
C LEU A 108 -1.57 3.94 -14.59
N ARG A 109 -2.49 3.49 -13.73
CA ARG A 109 -3.92 3.40 -14.03
C ARG A 109 -4.58 4.76 -14.21
N LEU A 110 -4.13 5.76 -13.47
CA LEU A 110 -4.65 7.12 -13.54
C LEU A 110 -3.94 7.98 -14.60
N GLY A 111 -2.88 7.47 -15.25
CA GLY A 111 -2.11 8.22 -16.24
C GLY A 111 -1.50 9.50 -15.68
N SER A 112 -1.07 9.47 -14.41
CA SER A 112 -0.54 10.67 -13.74
C SER A 112 0.81 11.06 -14.35
N VAL A 113 0.95 12.35 -14.65
CA VAL A 113 2.21 12.95 -15.10
C VAL A 113 2.80 13.78 -13.97
N ASP A 114 4.13 13.74 -13.83
CA ASP A 114 4.81 14.60 -12.88
C ASP A 114 4.68 16.07 -13.35
N PRO A 115 4.19 16.99 -12.50
CA PRO A 115 3.88 18.35 -12.92
C PRO A 115 5.12 19.22 -13.14
N VAL A 116 6.31 18.78 -12.73
CA VAL A 116 7.56 19.53 -12.86
C VAL A 116 8.34 19.08 -14.10
N THR A 117 8.43 17.76 -14.30
CA THR A 117 9.22 17.12 -15.36
C THR A 117 8.38 16.80 -16.58
N GLY A 118 7.05 16.75 -16.46
CA GLY A 118 6.14 16.32 -17.52
C GLY A 118 6.24 14.83 -17.85
N ALA A 119 7.05 14.06 -17.12
CA ALA A 119 7.21 12.64 -17.35
C ALA A 119 5.92 11.90 -16.94
N ALA A 120 5.43 11.04 -17.82
CA ALA A 120 4.52 9.98 -17.41
C ALA A 120 5.35 8.97 -16.60
N ASP A 121 5.18 8.98 -15.29
CA ASP A 121 5.90 8.09 -14.39
C ASP A 121 5.57 6.63 -14.76
N GLY A 122 6.58 5.92 -15.25
CA GLY A 122 6.45 4.52 -15.67
C GLY A 122 6.33 4.30 -17.18
N GLU A 123 6.61 5.31 -18.04
CA GLU A 123 7.02 4.99 -19.41
C GLU A 123 8.36 4.24 -19.38
N PRO A 124 8.41 2.98 -19.80
CA PRO A 124 9.66 2.24 -19.86
C PRO A 124 10.55 2.85 -20.93
N SER A 125 11.80 3.17 -20.56
CA SER A 125 12.77 3.79 -21.49
C SER A 125 13.27 2.84 -22.59
N GLY A 126 12.80 1.58 -22.61
CA GLY A 126 13.12 0.59 -23.62
C GLY A 126 12.14 -0.59 -23.67
N MET A 127 12.19 -1.35 -24.78
CA MET A 127 11.30 -2.50 -25.05
C MET A 127 11.43 -3.63 -24.01
N GLY A 128 12.60 -3.80 -23.37
CA GLY A 128 12.82 -4.79 -22.31
C GLY A 128 12.00 -4.47 -21.05
N ASP A 129 12.06 -3.21 -20.61
CA ASP A 129 11.28 -2.69 -19.49
C ASP A 129 9.77 -2.70 -19.78
N PHE A 130 9.37 -2.57 -21.06
CA PHE A 130 7.97 -2.62 -21.49
C PHE A 130 7.35 -4.03 -21.34
N ILE A 131 8.07 -5.10 -21.65
CA ILE A 131 7.55 -6.49 -21.52
C ILE A 131 7.39 -6.86 -20.04
N GLU A 132 8.37 -6.54 -19.19
CA GLU A 132 8.30 -6.80 -17.74
C GLU A 132 7.18 -5.97 -17.08
N TRP A 133 7.04 -4.70 -17.49
CA TRP A 133 5.93 -3.83 -17.09
C TRP A 133 4.56 -4.39 -17.52
N PHE A 134 4.42 -4.87 -18.76
CA PHE A 134 3.15 -5.44 -19.26
C PHE A 134 2.76 -6.71 -18.49
N ILE A 135 3.73 -7.59 -18.22
CA ILE A 135 3.52 -8.82 -17.43
C ILE A 135 3.08 -8.51 -15.99
N THR A 136 3.64 -7.46 -15.38
CA THR A 136 3.34 -7.08 -13.99
C THR A 136 2.08 -6.22 -13.82
N THR A 137 1.67 -5.50 -14.87
CA THR A 137 0.58 -4.49 -14.79
C THR A 137 -0.75 -4.97 -15.41
N ALA A 138 -0.71 -5.89 -16.38
CA ALA A 138 -1.90 -6.35 -17.10
C ALA A 138 -2.72 -7.40 -16.34
N GLU A 139 -2.11 -8.15 -15.41
CA GLU A 139 -2.79 -9.12 -14.57
C GLU A 139 -2.80 -8.64 -13.11
N ARG A 140 -3.97 -8.61 -12.49
CA ARG A 140 -4.21 -8.24 -11.09
C ARG A 140 -3.22 -8.94 -10.15
N TRP A 141 -2.14 -8.25 -9.78
CA TRP A 141 -1.12 -8.60 -8.78
C TRP A 141 -0.64 -10.08 -8.81
N PRO A 142 0.52 -10.41 -9.40
CA PRO A 142 1.12 -11.73 -9.21
C PRO A 142 1.55 -11.88 -7.75
N ALA A 143 1.14 -12.99 -7.14
CA ALA A 143 1.29 -13.34 -5.73
C ALA A 143 2.64 -12.91 -5.13
N ILE A 144 2.62 -12.25 -3.96
CA ILE A 144 3.83 -12.13 -3.15
C ILE A 144 4.14 -13.53 -2.60
N ASP A 145 4.97 -14.27 -3.33
CA ASP A 145 5.56 -15.57 -3.03
C ASP A 145 4.59 -16.79 -3.06
N ALA A 146 4.74 -17.62 -4.10
CA ALA A 146 4.04 -18.89 -4.28
C ALA A 146 4.32 -19.93 -3.18
N SER A 147 5.37 -19.75 -2.36
CA SER A 147 5.70 -20.65 -1.26
C SER A 147 4.77 -20.47 -0.05
N ILE A 148 4.21 -19.27 0.16
CA ILE A 148 3.35 -18.94 1.29
C ILE A 148 1.88 -19.33 1.02
N ASP A 149 1.44 -19.24 -0.24
CA ASP A 149 0.06 -19.57 -0.64
C ASP A 149 -0.27 -21.07 -0.45
N ARG A 150 0.73 -21.96 -0.48
CA ARG A 150 0.53 -23.41 -0.23
C ARG A 150 0.32 -23.77 1.24
N ALA A 151 0.82 -22.98 2.16
CA ALA A 151 0.72 -23.26 3.60
C ALA A 151 -0.63 -22.79 4.20
N LEU A 152 -1.26 -21.79 3.59
CA LEU A 152 -2.53 -21.21 4.08
C LEU A 152 -3.79 -21.83 3.43
N LEU A 153 -3.64 -22.62 2.37
CA LEU A 153 -4.74 -23.36 1.72
C LEU A 153 -4.83 -24.84 2.13
N ALA A 154 -4.08 -25.28 3.14
CA ALA A 154 -4.27 -26.59 3.74
C ALA A 154 -5.50 -26.59 4.68
N LEU A 155 -6.69 -26.53 4.09
CA LEU A 155 -7.88 -27.22 4.58
C LEU A 155 -8.19 -28.28 3.50
N PRO A 156 -8.50 -29.52 3.93
CA PRO A 156 -7.91 -30.78 3.47
C PRO A 156 -7.56 -30.89 1.98
#